data_AF-A0A563DRB3-F1
#
_entry.id   AF-A0A563DRB3-F1
#
_cell.length_a   1.000
_cell.length_b   1.000
_cell.length_c   1.000
_cell.angle_alpha   90.00
_cell.angle_beta   90.00
_cell.angle_gamma   90.00
#
_symmetry.space_group_name_H-M   'P 1'
#
loop_
_entity.id
_entity.type
_entity.pdbx_description
1 polymer ?
#
loop_
_entity_poly.entity_id
_entity_poly.type
_entity_poly.pdbx_seq_one_letter_code
_entity_poly.pdbx_strand_id
1 'polypeptide(L)'
;DLWWREEDADYIRARAVRYPGATGIEPEWTLEAATDPRGITRDPDPKSRNHAIRLIGYSPTAGFVITVIVTPTDHAGVTAWKTSGADLHAYDGQETP
;
A
#
# COMPACT_ATOMS: atom_id res chain seq x y z
N ASP A 1 9.77 -7.71 7.57
CA ASP A 1 9.39 -6.28 7.55
C ASP A 1 9.49 -5.73 6.15
N LEU A 2 8.52 -4.88 5.77
CA LEU A 2 8.51 -4.17 4.49
C LEU A 2 9.73 -3.25 4.40
N TRP A 3 10.38 -3.21 3.23
CA TRP A 3 11.48 -2.29 2.94
C TRP A 3 11.44 -1.83 1.49
N TRP A 4 12.11 -0.72 1.19
CA TRP A 4 12.13 -0.13 -0.14
C TRP A 4 13.56 0.04 -0.64
N ARG A 5 13.77 -0.26 -1.92
CA ARG A 5 14.94 0.26 -2.64
C ARG A 5 14.75 1.75 -2.86
N GLU A 6 15.86 2.49 -2.94
CA GLU A 6 15.83 3.93 -3.16
C GLU A 6 15.08 4.30 -4.45
N GLU A 7 15.32 3.56 -5.54
CA GLU A 7 14.64 3.73 -6.82
C GLU A 7 13.11 3.55 -6.73
N ASP A 8 12.65 2.54 -6.00
CA ASP A 8 11.22 2.25 -5.83
C ASP A 8 10.56 3.27 -4.88
N ALA A 9 11.29 3.70 -3.84
CA ALA A 9 10.87 4.77 -2.94
C ALA A 9 10.65 6.08 -3.71
N ASP A 10 11.61 6.48 -4.54
CA ASP A 10 11.49 7.69 -5.36
C ASP A 10 10.36 7.56 -6.40
N TYR A 11 10.16 6.34 -6.92
CA TYR A 11 9.05 6.05 -7.80
C TYR A 11 7.68 6.19 -7.12
N ILE A 12 7.51 5.90 -5.82
CA ILE A 12 6.23 6.14 -5.14
C ILE A 12 6.06 7.60 -4.67
N ARG A 13 7.16 8.29 -4.32
CA ARG A 13 7.14 9.72 -3.97
C ARG A 13 6.72 10.59 -5.15
N ALA A 14 7.33 10.38 -6.31
CA ALA A 14 7.07 11.19 -7.49
C ALA A 14 5.76 10.85 -8.23
N ARG A 15 4.85 10.08 -7.63
CA ARG A 15 3.60 9.62 -8.28
C ARG A 15 2.74 10.78 -8.79
N ALA A 16 2.65 11.87 -8.02
CA ALA A 16 1.91 13.07 -8.40
C ALA A 16 2.45 13.76 -9.67
N VAL A 17 3.72 13.57 -9.99
CA VAL A 17 4.34 14.11 -11.21
C VAL A 17 3.85 13.38 -12.46
N ARG A 18 3.63 12.06 -12.34
CA ARG A 18 3.17 11.20 -13.44
C ARG A 18 1.65 11.24 -13.66
N TYR A 19 0.90 11.46 -12.59
CA TYR A 19 -0.56 11.37 -12.61
C TYR A 19 -1.18 12.60 -11.95
N PRO A 20 -1.75 13.55 -12.72
CA PRO A 20 -2.45 14.71 -12.17
C PRO A 20 -3.53 14.30 -11.18
N GLY A 21 -3.51 14.90 -10.00
CA GLY A 21 -4.45 14.60 -8.91
C GLY A 21 -4.07 13.39 -8.05
N ALA A 22 -2.99 12.67 -8.37
CA ALA A 22 -2.46 11.64 -7.48
C ALA A 22 -1.66 12.25 -6.32
N THR A 23 -1.58 11.50 -5.22
CA THR A 23 -0.74 11.82 -4.06
C THR A 23 0.56 11.02 -4.15
N GLY A 24 1.70 11.68 -3.93
CA GLY A 24 2.97 10.99 -3.66
C GLY A 24 2.89 10.22 -2.35
N ILE A 25 3.55 9.08 -2.25
CA ILE A 25 3.54 8.25 -1.03
C ILE A 25 4.95 8.21 -0.46
N GLU A 26 5.08 8.55 0.82
CA GLU A 26 6.35 8.36 1.53
C GLU A 26 6.50 6.89 1.98
N PRO A 27 7.69 6.30 1.85
CA PRO A 27 7.96 4.93 2.29
C PRO A 27 7.57 4.67 3.75
N GLU A 28 7.78 5.64 4.64
CA GLU A 28 7.45 5.50 6.07
C GLU A 28 5.93 5.31 6.29
N TRP A 29 5.09 5.99 5.50
CA TRP A 29 3.64 5.81 5.54
C TRP A 29 3.24 4.39 5.13
N THR A 30 4.00 3.76 4.23
CA THR A 30 3.75 2.37 3.83
C THR A 30 4.08 1.38 4.93
N LEU A 31 5.07 1.68 5.79
CA LEU A 31 5.39 0.87 6.96
C LEU A 31 4.25 0.94 7.97
N GLU A 32 3.75 2.16 8.24
CA GLU A 32 2.59 2.35 9.11
C GLU A 32 1.38 1.55 8.61
N ALA A 33 1.03 1.71 7.33
CA ALA A 33 -0.07 0.99 6.72
C ALA A 33 0.11 -0.54 6.74
N ALA A 34 1.34 -1.04 6.57
CA ALA A 34 1.64 -2.47 6.63
C ALA A 34 1.51 -3.05 8.05
N THR A 35 1.64 -2.21 9.08
CA THR A 35 1.53 -2.60 10.49
C THR A 35 0.19 -2.24 11.13
N ASP A 36 -0.74 -1.71 10.34
CA ASP A 36 -2.09 -1.36 10.80
C ASP A 36 -2.81 -2.62 11.33
N PRO A 37 -3.26 -2.63 12.61
CA PRO A 37 -4.00 -3.76 13.16
C PRO A 37 -5.33 -4.07 12.45
N ARG A 38 -5.91 -3.08 11.74
CA ARG A 38 -7.11 -3.24 10.90
C ARG A 38 -6.76 -3.54 9.43
N GLY A 39 -5.49 -3.79 9.14
CA GLY A 39 -5.02 -3.97 7.78
C GLY A 39 -5.56 -5.25 7.13
N ILE A 40 -5.82 -5.17 5.83
CA ILE A 40 -6.19 -6.30 4.99
C ILE A 40 -4.95 -6.78 4.25
N THR A 41 -4.62 -8.05 4.41
CA THR A 41 -3.60 -8.74 3.60
C THR A 41 -4.27 -9.64 2.58
N ARG A 42 -3.87 -9.53 1.31
CA ARG A 42 -4.23 -10.47 0.25
C ARG A 42 -2.98 -11.11 -0.31
N ASP A 43 -2.86 -12.41 -0.07
CA ASP A 43 -1.76 -13.25 -0.54
C ASP A 43 -2.33 -14.49 -1.27
N PRO A 44 -2.19 -14.56 -2.61
CA PRO A 44 -1.57 -13.57 -3.48
C PRO A 44 -2.46 -12.34 -3.67
N ASP A 45 -1.88 -11.22 -4.14
CA ASP A 45 -2.64 -10.12 -4.70
C ASP A 45 -3.57 -10.68 -5.80
N PRO A 46 -4.89 -10.45 -5.73
CA PRO A 46 -5.85 -10.98 -6.71
C PRO A 46 -5.54 -10.62 -8.17
N LYS A 47 -4.74 -9.57 -8.41
CA LYS A 47 -4.33 -9.13 -9.75
C LYS A 47 -2.93 -9.60 -10.15
N SER A 48 -2.21 -10.27 -9.26
CA SER A 48 -0.82 -10.64 -9.48
C SER A 48 -0.71 -11.94 -10.28
N ARG A 49 0.19 -11.93 -11.27
CA ARG A 49 0.64 -13.13 -11.99
C ARG A 49 1.89 -13.76 -11.36
N ASN A 50 2.54 -13.05 -10.43
CA ASN A 50 3.84 -13.40 -9.87
C ASN A 50 3.78 -13.58 -8.34
N HIS A 51 2.61 -13.89 -7.78
CA HIS A 51 2.39 -14.07 -6.34
C HIS A 51 2.81 -12.90 -5.43
N ALA A 52 2.96 -11.68 -5.96
CA ALA A 52 3.06 -10.47 -5.13
C ALA A 52 1.93 -10.40 -4.09
N ILE A 53 2.22 -9.82 -2.92
CA ILE A 53 1.28 -9.67 -1.82
C ILE A 53 0.74 -8.24 -1.83
N ARG A 54 -0.56 -8.08 -1.56
CA ARG A 54 -1.20 -6.76 -1.38
C ARG A 54 -1.50 -6.52 0.09
N LEU A 55 -0.92 -5.46 0.63
CA LEU A 55 -1.20 -4.94 1.97
C LEU A 55 -2.07 -3.68 1.83
N ILE A 56 -3.11 -3.56 2.65
CA ILE A 56 -4.01 -2.40 2.68
C ILE A 56 -4.17 -1.98 4.13
N GLY A 57 -3.81 -0.76 4.48
CA GLY A 57 -3.94 -0.28 5.85
C GLY A 57 -3.86 1.24 5.95
N TYR A 58 -4.27 1.77 7.10
CA TYR A 58 -4.24 3.19 7.42
C TYR A 58 -2.85 3.62 7.88
N SER A 59 -2.37 4.73 7.32
CA SER A 59 -1.19 5.43 7.83
C SER A 59 -1.65 6.63 8.66
N PRO A 60 -1.36 6.68 9.98
CA PRO A 60 -1.67 7.83 10.81
C PRO A 60 -1.00 9.12 10.34
N THR A 61 0.23 9.03 9.82
CA THR A 61 0.96 10.21 9.35
C THR A 61 0.43 10.72 8.02
N ALA A 62 0.02 9.83 7.10
CA ALA A 62 -0.59 10.22 5.84
C ALA A 62 -2.06 10.67 6.01
N GLY A 63 -2.75 10.15 7.02
CA GLY A 63 -4.16 10.43 7.27
C GLY A 63 -5.13 9.70 6.33
N PHE A 64 -4.68 8.66 5.62
CA PHE A 64 -5.52 7.87 4.71
C PHE A 64 -5.04 6.42 4.58
N VAL A 65 -5.91 5.57 4.00
CA VAL A 65 -5.61 4.17 3.70
C VAL A 65 -4.70 4.08 2.47
N ILE A 66 -3.67 3.26 2.57
CA ILE A 66 -2.65 3.03 1.55
C ILE A 66 -2.66 1.56 1.14
N THR A 67 -2.57 1.32 -0.16
CA THR A 67 -2.32 0.00 -0.72
C THR A 67 -0.85 -0.11 -1.08
N VAL A 68 -0.21 -1.17 -0.64
CA VAL A 68 1.20 -1.49 -0.88
C VAL A 68 1.28 -2.86 -1.55
N ILE A 69 2.06 -2.95 -2.63
CA ILE A 69 2.39 -4.22 -3.28
C ILE A 69 3.81 -4.59 -2.91
N VAL A 70 4.01 -5.81 -2.42
CA VAL A 70 5.32 -6.31 -1.99
C VAL A 70 5.64 -7.66 -2.63
N THR A 71 6.93 -7.97 -2.75
CA THR A 71 7.39 -9.30 -3.17
C THR A 71 7.11 -10.34 -2.08
N PRO A 72 6.78 -11.60 -2.43
CA PRO A 72 6.49 -12.63 -1.44
C PRO A 72 7.75 -13.15 -0.73
N THR A 73 8.93 -13.02 -1.34
CA THR A 73 10.18 -13.59 -0.82
C THR A 73 10.73 -12.83 0.38
N ASP A 74 10.77 -11.51 0.30
CA ASP A 74 11.47 -10.65 1.26
C ASP A 74 10.71 -9.36 1.58
N HIS A 75 9.46 -9.23 1.13
CA HIS A 75 8.62 -8.05 1.35
C HIS A 75 9.25 -6.75 0.84
N ALA A 76 10.05 -6.81 -0.23
CA ALA A 76 10.49 -5.64 -0.95
C ALA A 76 9.28 -4.92 -1.58
N GLY A 77 9.16 -3.62 -1.33
CA GLY A 77 8.13 -2.77 -1.89
C GLY A 77 8.26 -2.66 -3.42
N VAL A 78 7.15 -2.89 -4.12
CA VAL A 78 7.08 -2.79 -5.59
C VAL A 78 6.40 -1.48 -6.00
N THR A 79 5.29 -1.12 -5.34
CA THR A 79 4.60 0.15 -5.57
C THR A 79 3.56 0.41 -4.47
N ALA A 80 3.14 1.65 -4.31
CA ALA A 80 2.11 2.05 -3.36
C ALA A 80 1.23 3.18 -3.90
N TRP A 81 0.00 3.28 -3.40
CA TRP A 81 -0.93 4.35 -3.73
C TRP A 81 -1.99 4.54 -2.63
N LYS A 82 -2.58 5.75 -2.57
CA LYS A 82 -3.77 6.03 -1.76
C LYS A 82 -4.92 5.12 -2.21
N THR A 83 -5.44 4.31 -1.30
CA THR A 83 -6.49 3.33 -1.59
C THR A 83 -7.81 4.01 -1.96
N SER A 84 -8.54 3.40 -2.88
CA SER A 84 -9.86 3.85 -3.31
C SER A 84 -10.74 2.68 -3.77
N GLY A 85 -12.03 2.93 -3.97
CA GLY A 85 -12.96 1.94 -4.53
C GLY A 85 -13.17 0.72 -3.62
N ALA A 86 -13.22 -0.48 -4.22
CA ALA A 86 -13.55 -1.72 -3.51
C ALA A 86 -12.58 -2.05 -2.36
N ASP A 87 -11.30 -1.71 -2.50
CA ASP A 87 -10.31 -1.95 -1.44
C ASP A 87 -10.53 -1.04 -0.24
N LEU A 88 -10.88 0.23 -0.48
CA LEU A 88 -11.22 1.17 0.58
C LEU A 88 -12.53 0.74 1.26
N HIS A 89 -13.54 0.37 0.48
CA HIS A 89 -14.82 -0.10 1.03
C HIS A 89 -14.65 -1.37 1.87
N ALA A 90 -13.78 -2.29 1.45
CA ALA A 90 -13.47 -3.49 2.22
C ALA A 90 -12.76 -3.15 3.55
N TYR A 91 -11.83 -2.19 3.55
CA TYR A 91 -11.15 -1.73 4.75
C TYR A 91 -12.12 -1.03 5.73
N ASP A 92 -12.95 -0.12 5.21
CA ASP A 92 -13.96 0.60 6.02
C ASP A 92 -15.02 -0.37 6.57
N GLY A 93 -15.44 -1.35 5.76
CA GLY A 93 -16.40 -2.38 6.14
C GLY A 93 -15.88 -3.41 7.16
N GLN A 94 -14.62 -3.29 7.62
CA GLN A 94 -14.12 -4.07 8.76
C GLN A 94 -14.65 -3.59 10.12
N GLU A 95 -15.37 -2.46 10.17
CA GLU A 95 -16.19 -2.12 11.34
C GLU A 95 -17.42 -3.06 11.39
N THR A 96 -17.32 -4.13 12.19
CA THR A 96 -18.38 -5.14 12.39
C THR A 96 -19.28 -4.81 13.60
N PRO A 97 -20.47 -5.43 13.69
CA PRO A 97 -21.63 -5.44 12.81
C PRO A 97 -22.72 -4.43 13.23
#